data_AF-A0A6L3K6Q2-F1
#
_entry.id   AF-A0A6L3K6Q2-F1
#
_cell.length_a   1.000
_cell.length_b   1.000
_cell.length_c   1.000
_cell.angle_alpha   90.00
_cell.angle_beta   90.00
_cell.angle_gamma   90.00
#
_symmetry.space_group_name_H-M   'P 1'
#
loop_
_entity.id
_entity.type
_entity.pdbx_description
1 polymer ?
#
loop_
_entity_poly.entity_id
_entity_poly.type
_entity_poly.pdbx_seq_one_letter_code
_entity_poly.pdbx_strand_id
1 'polypeptide(L)'
;MRPLLYFVSFFNQIRHGLDWNIQTFNLFLPKGFMWYLGALFWMVLLLPHIIKFRYPILIASVVSFVASLFLQDAYEYCALGIAFSMFPMFLLGYYVPVDFYQKYSKVLFFAGGVIGIIGIIALTMNGNIYFRFRPHFYHQYINEEFIKFLCFGFATLIVLMVVCVLPNKVTFLTTIGKNSILVYVFHEYIYSFIGHLFDIDNDYLDLLIATTVSILVSYFLSRHFFVTLYTSITTPINKLLLKWEQ
;
A
#
# COMPACT_ATOMS: atom_id res chain seq x y z
N MET A 1 -11.25 6.22 -12.42
CA MET A 1 -10.16 7.08 -11.91
C MET A 1 -10.68 8.25 -11.07
N ARG A 2 -11.65 9.06 -11.53
CA ARG A 2 -12.24 10.17 -10.73
C ARG A 2 -12.84 9.77 -9.37
N PRO A 3 -13.52 8.63 -9.21
CA PRO A 3 -14.05 8.20 -7.91
C PRO A 3 -12.97 7.99 -6.85
N LEU A 4 -11.77 7.55 -7.25
CA LEU A 4 -10.64 7.32 -6.35
C LEU A 4 -10.09 8.65 -5.80
N LEU A 5 -10.08 9.71 -6.60
CA LEU A 5 -9.63 11.03 -6.17
C LEU A 5 -10.61 11.67 -5.18
N TYR A 6 -11.93 11.58 -5.46
CA TYR A 6 -12.95 12.01 -4.50
C TYR A 6 -12.91 11.20 -3.21
N PHE A 7 -12.69 9.90 -3.33
CA PHE A 7 -12.54 8.99 -2.20
C PHE A 7 -11.32 9.36 -1.34
N VAL A 8 -10.16 9.56 -1.95
CA VAL A 8 -8.95 10.00 -1.23
C VAL A 8 -9.17 11.35 -0.57
N SER A 9 -9.74 12.33 -1.28
CA SER A 9 -10.04 13.65 -0.73
C SER A 9 -11.02 13.60 0.45
N PHE A 10 -12.08 12.80 0.36
CA PHE A 10 -13.11 12.68 1.40
C PHE A 10 -12.56 12.00 2.66
N PHE A 11 -11.85 10.88 2.51
CA PHE A 11 -11.30 10.15 3.65
C PHE A 11 -10.09 10.86 4.27
N ASN A 12 -9.29 11.58 3.48
CA ASN A 12 -8.25 12.47 4.01
C ASN A 12 -8.87 13.57 4.90
N GLN A 13 -10.02 14.15 4.51
CA GLN A 13 -10.75 15.12 5.34
C GLN A 13 -11.22 14.53 6.67
N ILE A 14 -11.78 13.32 6.66
CA ILE A 14 -12.21 12.64 7.90
C ILE A 14 -11.01 12.43 8.83
N ARG A 15 -9.85 12.05 8.31
CA ARG A 15 -8.64 11.82 9.11
C ARG A 15 -8.14 13.10 9.77
N HIS A 16 -8.01 14.19 9.00
CA HIS A 16 -7.61 15.48 9.56
C HIS A 16 -8.66 16.05 10.54
N GLY A 17 -9.94 15.77 10.32
CA GLY A 17 -11.01 16.13 11.25
C GLY A 17 -10.93 15.36 12.58
N LEU A 18 -10.48 14.10 12.56
CA LEU A 18 -10.27 13.28 13.75
C LEU A 18 -9.00 13.66 14.54
N ASP A 19 -7.99 14.27 13.89
CA ASP A 19 -6.81 14.82 14.58
C ASP A 19 -7.14 16.12 15.36
N TRP A 20 -8.36 16.66 15.25
CA TRP A 20 -8.88 17.87 15.94
C TRP A 20 -7.96 19.11 15.82
N ASN A 21 -7.06 19.14 14.84
CA ASN A 21 -6.10 20.20 14.64
C ASN A 21 -6.25 20.83 13.24
N ILE A 22 -7.12 21.83 13.18
CA ILE A 22 -7.50 22.58 11.96
C ILE A 22 -6.28 23.23 11.29
N GLN A 23 -5.23 23.54 12.04
CA GLN A 23 -4.00 24.17 11.51
C GLN A 23 -3.14 23.21 10.66
N THR A 24 -3.39 21.90 10.73
CA THR A 24 -2.65 20.89 9.97
C THR A 24 -3.43 20.34 8.76
N PHE A 25 -4.57 20.95 8.43
CA PHE A 25 -5.39 20.50 7.31
C PHE A 25 -4.72 20.82 5.96
N ASN A 26 -4.31 19.78 5.23
CA ASN A 26 -3.80 19.91 3.87
C ASN A 26 -4.35 18.77 3.00
N LEU A 27 -5.23 19.13 2.05
CA LEU A 27 -5.84 18.18 1.12
C LEU A 27 -4.79 17.40 0.31
N PHE A 28 -3.67 18.06 0.00
CA PHE A 28 -2.59 17.54 -0.82
C PHE A 28 -1.55 16.77 -0.01
N LEU A 29 -1.68 16.69 1.31
CA LEU A 29 -0.76 15.93 2.15
C LEU A 29 -1.52 14.72 2.72
N PRO A 30 -1.60 13.60 1.99
CA PRO A 30 -2.37 12.45 2.42
C PRO A 30 -1.75 11.84 3.69
N LYS A 31 -2.47 11.92 4.81
CA LYS A 31 -2.06 11.30 6.08
C LYS A 31 -2.54 9.85 6.18
N GLY A 32 -1.78 9.04 6.93
CA GLY A 32 -2.14 7.64 7.18
C GLY A 32 -2.26 6.84 5.88
N PHE A 33 -3.12 5.83 5.85
CA PHE A 33 -3.34 4.94 4.70
C PHE A 33 -3.74 5.63 3.37
N MET A 34 -4.07 6.92 3.35
CA MET A 34 -4.42 7.65 2.12
C MET A 34 -3.27 7.77 1.13
N TRP A 35 -2.01 7.76 1.60
CA TRP A 35 -0.84 7.91 0.72
C TRP A 35 -0.79 6.81 -0.34
N TYR A 36 -1.19 5.57 -0.02
CA TYR A 36 -1.15 4.45 -0.97
C TYR A 36 -2.19 4.61 -2.06
N LEU A 37 -3.42 5.03 -1.71
CA LEU A 37 -4.49 5.23 -2.68
C LEU A 37 -4.19 6.40 -3.59
N GLY A 38 -3.59 7.48 -3.06
CA GLY A 38 -3.06 8.59 -3.85
C GLY A 38 -1.93 8.13 -4.79
N ALA A 39 -1.00 7.33 -4.29
CA ALA A 39 0.08 6.78 -5.11
C ALA A 39 -0.48 5.84 -6.22
N LEU A 40 -1.43 4.96 -5.87
CA LEU A 40 -2.09 4.06 -6.81
C LEU A 40 -2.86 4.82 -7.88
N PHE A 41 -3.52 5.92 -7.52
CA PHE A 41 -4.16 6.81 -8.48
C PHE A 41 -3.17 7.26 -9.56
N TRP A 42 -2.01 7.80 -9.15
CA TRP A 42 -0.97 8.24 -10.08
C TRP A 42 -0.40 7.09 -10.90
N MET A 43 -0.09 5.95 -10.28
CA MET A 43 0.45 4.80 -10.98
C MET A 43 -0.50 4.28 -12.07
N VAL A 44 -1.80 4.17 -11.76
CA VAL A 44 -2.82 3.73 -12.73
C VAL A 44 -3.05 4.79 -13.81
N LEU A 45 -2.99 6.09 -13.47
CA LEU A 45 -3.11 7.18 -14.42
C LEU A 45 -1.94 7.22 -15.43
N LEU A 46 -0.71 6.98 -14.94
CA LEU A 46 0.50 7.02 -15.76
C LEU A 46 0.71 5.74 -16.57
N LEU A 47 0.17 4.61 -16.12
CA LEU A 47 0.31 3.30 -16.75
C LEU A 47 0.11 3.30 -18.28
N PRO A 48 -1.01 3.79 -18.86
CA PRO A 48 -1.23 3.73 -20.31
C PRO A 48 -0.21 4.52 -21.14
N HIS A 49 0.47 5.49 -20.52
CA HIS A 49 1.52 6.27 -21.17
C HIS A 49 2.87 5.56 -21.09
N ILE A 50 3.16 4.94 -19.95
CA ILE A 50 4.48 4.38 -19.65
C ILE A 50 4.69 3.01 -20.31
N ILE A 51 3.65 2.18 -20.43
CA ILE A 51 3.74 0.86 -21.08
C ILE A 51 4.07 0.94 -22.58
N LYS A 52 3.97 2.13 -23.19
CA LYS A 52 4.29 2.34 -24.61
C LYS A 52 5.80 2.40 -24.87
N PHE A 53 6.61 2.61 -23.83
CA PHE A 53 8.07 2.62 -23.97
C PHE A 53 8.63 1.20 -24.11
N ARG A 54 9.79 1.07 -24.75
CA ARG A 54 10.47 -0.22 -24.96
C ARG A 54 10.94 -0.88 -23.65
N TYR A 55 11.34 -0.08 -22.66
CA TYR A 55 11.88 -0.57 -21.38
C TYR A 55 11.18 0.11 -20.18
N PRO A 56 9.88 -0.15 -19.96
CA PRO A 56 9.06 0.62 -19.02
C PRO A 56 9.51 0.43 -17.57
N ILE A 57 9.90 -0.78 -17.18
CA ILE A 57 10.43 -1.07 -15.82
C ILE A 57 11.74 -0.33 -15.59
N LEU A 58 12.68 -0.36 -16.55
CA LEU A 58 13.96 0.35 -16.43
C LEU A 58 13.75 1.86 -16.31
N ILE A 59 12.89 2.43 -17.16
CA ILE A 59 12.54 3.85 -17.12
C ILE A 59 11.94 4.20 -15.76
N ALA A 60 10.98 3.40 -15.26
CA ALA A 60 10.39 3.62 -13.95
C ALA A 60 11.44 3.53 -12.83
N SER A 61 12.40 2.59 -12.90
CA SER A 61 13.48 2.48 -11.91
C SER A 61 14.40 3.69 -11.92
N VAL A 62 14.75 4.20 -13.10
CA VAL A 62 15.56 5.43 -13.24
C VAL A 62 14.79 6.63 -12.68
N VAL A 63 13.52 6.78 -13.03
CA VAL A 63 12.66 7.86 -12.51
C VAL A 63 12.51 7.76 -11.00
N SER A 64 12.27 6.56 -10.47
CA SER A 64 12.21 6.30 -9.02
C SER A 64 13.50 6.75 -8.33
N PHE A 65 14.66 6.35 -8.86
CA PHE A 65 15.96 6.70 -8.31
C PHE A 65 16.21 8.21 -8.34
N VAL A 66 15.98 8.86 -9.50
CA VAL A 66 16.19 10.31 -9.68
C VAL A 66 15.21 11.12 -8.83
N ALA A 67 13.91 10.76 -8.82
CA ALA A 67 12.91 11.45 -8.03
C ALA A 67 13.25 11.40 -6.53
N SER A 68 13.77 10.26 -6.06
CA SER A 68 14.16 10.09 -4.66
C SER A 68 15.35 10.93 -4.25
N LEU A 69 16.24 11.29 -5.17
CA LEU A 69 17.42 12.11 -4.86
C LEU A 69 17.13 13.61 -4.97
N PHE A 70 16.28 14.03 -5.92
CA PHE A 70 16.15 15.43 -6.30
C PHE A 70 14.78 16.06 -6.01
N LEU A 71 13.75 15.28 -5.72
CA LEU A 71 12.37 15.77 -5.60
C LEU A 71 11.81 15.52 -4.20
N GLN A 72 12.44 16.08 -3.15
CA GLN A 72 11.96 15.97 -1.78
C GLN A 72 10.49 16.39 -1.65
N ASP A 73 10.13 17.54 -2.22
CA ASP A 73 8.76 18.07 -2.18
C ASP A 73 7.75 17.09 -2.79
N ALA A 74 8.14 16.33 -3.82
CA ALA A 74 7.23 15.37 -4.43
C ALA A 74 6.81 14.25 -3.47
N TYR A 75 7.63 13.92 -2.45
CA TYR A 75 7.29 12.93 -1.43
C TYR A 75 6.26 13.45 -0.40
N GLU A 76 6.25 14.76 -0.17
CA GLU A 76 5.37 15.41 0.80
C GLU A 76 4.01 15.77 0.18
N TYR A 77 3.96 16.00 -1.14
CA TYR A 77 2.75 16.42 -1.84
C TYR A 77 2.13 15.33 -2.74
N CYS A 78 0.81 15.15 -2.61
CA CYS A 78 -0.06 14.31 -3.41
C CYS A 78 0.33 12.82 -3.49
N ALA A 79 1.21 12.34 -2.61
CA ALA A 79 1.82 11.01 -2.69
C ALA A 79 2.51 10.72 -4.03
N LEU A 80 2.95 11.75 -4.75
CA LEU A 80 3.50 11.61 -6.10
C LEU A 80 4.90 10.97 -6.08
N GLY A 81 5.76 11.41 -5.16
CA GLY A 81 7.08 10.82 -4.92
C GLY A 81 6.97 9.35 -4.54
N ILE A 82 5.97 9.01 -3.73
CA ILE A 82 5.65 7.62 -3.36
C ILE A 82 5.23 6.81 -4.58
N ALA A 83 4.38 7.39 -5.44
CA ALA A 83 3.97 6.77 -6.70
C ALA A 83 5.17 6.43 -7.56
N PHE A 84 6.07 7.40 -7.80
CA PHE A 84 7.30 7.17 -8.57
C PHE A 84 8.22 6.15 -7.90
N SER A 85 8.39 6.23 -6.59
CA SER A 85 9.21 5.31 -5.81
C SER A 85 8.77 3.85 -6.01
N MET A 86 7.46 3.60 -5.90
CA MET A 86 6.86 2.27 -5.99
C MET A 86 6.53 1.80 -7.41
N PHE A 87 6.60 2.69 -8.41
CA PHE A 87 6.18 2.38 -9.77
C PHE A 87 6.92 1.21 -10.43
N PRO A 88 8.23 0.99 -10.22
CA PRO A 88 8.93 -0.20 -10.73
C PRO A 88 8.29 -1.49 -10.25
N MET A 89 7.95 -1.55 -8.96
CA MET A 89 7.29 -2.71 -8.33
C MET A 89 5.86 -2.89 -8.86
N PHE A 90 5.14 -1.79 -9.07
CA PHE A 90 3.82 -1.82 -9.69
C PHE A 90 3.87 -2.40 -11.12
N LEU A 91 4.85 -1.98 -11.94
CA LEU A 91 5.04 -2.51 -13.28
C LEU A 91 5.48 -3.98 -13.28
N LEU A 92 6.32 -4.40 -12.34
CA LEU A 92 6.66 -5.82 -12.17
C LEU A 92 5.40 -6.65 -11.94
N GLY A 93 4.53 -6.21 -11.02
CA GLY A 93 3.24 -6.88 -10.80
C GLY A 93 2.32 -6.86 -12.02
N TYR A 94 2.33 -5.79 -12.82
CA TYR A 94 1.54 -5.68 -14.05
C TYR A 94 2.00 -6.64 -15.16
N TYR A 95 3.32 -6.81 -15.33
CA TYR A 95 3.88 -7.66 -16.39
C TYR A 95 3.97 -9.14 -16.03
N VAL A 96 3.95 -9.50 -14.75
CA VAL A 96 3.99 -10.91 -14.32
C VAL A 96 2.59 -11.51 -14.44
N PRO A 97 2.34 -12.45 -15.38
CA PRO A 97 1.03 -13.06 -15.50
C PRO A 97 0.75 -13.99 -14.32
N VAL A 98 -0.52 -14.20 -14.00
CA VAL A 98 -0.95 -15.13 -12.96
C VAL A 98 -0.38 -16.53 -13.21
N ASP A 99 -0.31 -17.00 -14.45
CA ASP A 99 0.21 -18.36 -14.70
C ASP A 99 1.74 -18.48 -14.60
N PHE A 100 2.46 -17.37 -14.37
CA PHE A 100 3.93 -17.37 -14.27
C PHE A 100 4.43 -18.34 -13.19
N TYR A 101 3.80 -18.32 -12.02
CA TYR A 101 4.25 -19.14 -10.89
C TYR A 101 3.98 -20.63 -11.09
N GLN A 102 3.10 -21.02 -12.02
CA GLN A 102 2.82 -22.43 -12.32
C GLN A 102 3.93 -23.06 -13.19
N LYS A 103 4.72 -22.23 -13.89
CA LYS A 103 5.78 -22.69 -14.82
C LYS A 103 7.10 -23.05 -14.13
N TYR A 104 7.30 -22.61 -12.89
CA TYR A 104 8.57 -22.78 -12.17
C TYR A 104 8.39 -23.61 -10.91
N SER A 105 9.51 -24.11 -10.38
CA SER A 105 9.52 -24.94 -9.17
C SER A 105 9.06 -24.14 -7.94
N LYS A 106 8.05 -24.67 -7.24
CA LYS A 106 7.60 -24.13 -5.94
C LYS A 106 8.73 -24.10 -4.90
N VAL A 107 9.63 -25.08 -4.95
CA VAL A 107 10.80 -25.13 -4.05
C VAL A 107 11.73 -23.96 -4.31
N LEU A 108 11.93 -23.57 -5.58
CA LEU A 108 12.77 -22.43 -5.94
C LEU A 108 12.17 -21.12 -5.42
N PHE A 109 10.86 -20.92 -5.59
CA PHE A 109 10.20 -19.72 -5.05
C PHE A 109 10.20 -19.69 -3.54
N PHE A 110 9.99 -20.83 -2.87
CA PHE A 110 10.06 -20.91 -1.43
C PHE A 110 11.46 -20.58 -0.90
N ALA A 111 12.50 -21.19 -1.48
CA ALA A 111 13.89 -20.88 -1.14
C ALA A 111 14.21 -19.39 -1.40
N GLY A 112 13.76 -18.85 -2.53
CA GLY A 112 13.88 -17.43 -2.86
C GLY A 112 13.24 -16.53 -1.82
N GLY A 113 12.01 -16.83 -1.38
CA GLY A 113 11.34 -16.05 -0.34
C GLY A 113 12.03 -16.13 1.01
N VAL A 114 12.55 -17.30 1.40
CA VAL A 114 13.37 -17.43 2.62
C VAL A 114 14.63 -16.57 2.51
N ILE A 115 15.31 -16.56 1.37
CA ILE A 115 16.45 -15.65 1.10
C ILE A 115 16.01 -14.19 1.19
N GLY A 116 14.83 -13.85 0.66
CA GLY A 116 14.25 -12.51 0.77
C GLY A 116 14.02 -12.08 2.21
N ILE A 117 13.44 -12.96 3.04
CA ILE A 117 13.22 -12.70 4.48
C ILE A 117 14.56 -12.50 5.20
N ILE A 118 15.51 -13.41 5.00
CA ILE A 118 16.86 -13.31 5.61
C ILE A 118 17.54 -12.02 5.16
N GLY A 119 17.44 -11.66 3.87
CA GLY A 119 18.00 -10.44 3.31
C GLY A 119 17.43 -9.18 3.96
N ILE A 120 16.10 -9.10 4.13
CA ILE A 120 15.47 -7.98 4.83
C ILE A 120 15.91 -7.95 6.30
N ILE A 121 15.91 -9.08 7.00
CA ILE A 121 16.36 -9.15 8.39
C ILE A 121 17.80 -8.65 8.51
N ALA A 122 18.71 -9.18 7.71
CA ALA A 122 20.13 -8.80 7.69
C ALA A 122 20.33 -7.31 7.43
N LEU A 123 19.57 -6.73 6.49
CA LEU A 123 19.57 -5.28 6.28
C LEU A 123 19.02 -4.54 7.50
N THR A 124 18.00 -5.03 8.19
CA THR A 124 17.35 -4.32 9.32
C THR A 124 18.03 -4.45 10.68
N MET A 125 18.98 -5.38 10.86
CA MET A 125 19.61 -5.68 12.15
C MET A 125 20.37 -4.50 12.81
N ASN A 126 20.75 -3.46 12.06
CA ASN A 126 21.42 -2.27 12.62
C ASN A 126 20.45 -1.20 13.19
N GLY A 127 19.20 -1.55 13.49
CA GLY A 127 18.26 -0.76 14.31
C GLY A 127 17.69 0.52 13.68
N ASN A 128 18.37 1.12 12.69
CA ASN A 128 17.96 2.35 12.00
C ASN A 128 17.40 2.12 10.60
N ILE A 129 17.49 0.89 10.08
CA ILE A 129 17.34 0.61 8.66
C ILE A 129 15.86 0.44 8.27
N TYR A 130 15.03 -0.13 9.14
CA TYR A 130 13.61 -0.36 8.84
C TYR A 130 12.81 0.95 8.63
N PHE A 131 13.13 2.01 9.38
CA PHE A 131 12.49 3.32 9.21
C PHE A 131 13.07 4.12 8.05
N ARG A 132 14.34 3.92 7.72
CA ARG A 132 15.06 4.73 6.72
C ARG A 132 14.85 4.32 5.28
N PHE A 133 14.20 3.20 4.95
CA PHE A 133 13.99 2.78 3.54
C PHE A 133 12.54 2.48 3.20
N ARG A 134 11.59 3.08 3.92
CA ARG A 134 10.20 3.01 3.46
C ARG A 134 10.12 3.75 2.13
N PRO A 135 9.34 3.25 1.16
CA PRO A 135 9.15 3.93 -0.12
C PRO A 135 8.50 5.32 -0.01
N HIS A 136 8.14 5.76 1.20
CA HIS A 136 7.51 7.07 1.46
C HIS A 136 8.50 8.09 2.03
N PHE A 137 9.70 7.65 2.41
CA PHE A 137 10.72 8.56 2.89
C PHE A 137 11.62 8.99 1.73
N TYR A 138 11.94 10.27 1.74
CA TYR A 138 12.96 10.84 0.88
C TYR A 138 14.34 10.36 1.35
N HIS A 139 15.20 9.99 0.41
CA HIS A 139 16.54 9.49 0.67
C HIS A 139 17.57 10.49 0.14
N GLN A 140 18.27 11.15 1.05
CA GLN A 140 19.27 12.17 0.68
C GLN A 140 20.54 11.56 0.08
N TYR A 141 20.80 10.29 0.36
CA TYR A 141 22.06 9.64 0.01
C TYR A 141 21.88 8.49 -0.97
N ILE A 142 22.82 8.37 -1.90
CA ILE A 142 22.81 7.35 -2.97
C ILE A 142 22.83 5.92 -2.39
N ASN A 143 23.58 5.69 -1.30
CA ASN A 143 23.63 4.38 -0.64
C ASN A 143 22.25 3.97 -0.10
N GLU A 144 21.45 4.93 0.37
CA GLU A 144 20.10 4.68 0.88
C GLU A 144 19.16 4.23 -0.25
N GLU A 145 19.28 4.87 -1.41
CA GLU A 145 18.57 4.45 -2.62
C GLU A 145 18.95 3.04 -3.09
N PHE A 146 20.23 2.70 -3.08
CA PHE A 146 20.66 1.34 -3.41
C PHE A 146 20.08 0.30 -2.45
N ILE A 147 20.06 0.60 -1.15
CA ILE A 147 19.47 -0.30 -0.14
C ILE A 147 17.96 -0.44 -0.37
N LYS A 148 17.24 0.63 -0.72
CA LYS A 148 15.81 0.55 -1.08
C LYS A 148 15.59 -0.40 -2.26
N PHE A 149 16.38 -0.31 -3.33
CA PHE A 149 16.26 -1.22 -4.47
C PHE A 149 16.59 -2.68 -4.10
N LEU A 150 17.56 -2.91 -3.20
CA LEU A 150 17.80 -4.24 -2.65
C LEU A 150 16.59 -4.76 -1.87
N CYS A 151 15.97 -3.91 -1.03
CA CYS A 151 14.73 -4.23 -0.34
C CYS A 151 13.59 -4.58 -1.30
N PHE A 152 13.44 -3.87 -2.43
CA PHE A 152 12.47 -4.21 -3.48
C PHE A 152 12.76 -5.56 -4.12
N GLY A 153 14.03 -5.89 -4.36
CA GLY A 153 14.45 -7.20 -4.82
C GLY A 153 14.05 -8.31 -3.85
N PHE A 154 14.38 -8.16 -2.56
CA PHE A 154 13.98 -9.12 -1.53
C PHE A 154 12.46 -9.21 -1.34
N ALA A 155 11.76 -8.08 -1.38
CA ALA A 155 10.30 -8.05 -1.32
C ALA A 155 9.68 -8.81 -2.51
N THR A 156 10.25 -8.69 -3.70
CA THR A 156 9.82 -9.45 -4.88
C THR A 156 9.93 -10.95 -4.63
N LEU A 157 11.05 -11.41 -4.07
CA LEU A 157 11.24 -12.83 -3.74
C LEU A 157 10.22 -13.33 -2.71
N ILE A 158 9.93 -12.53 -1.69
CA ILE A 158 8.91 -12.84 -0.69
C ILE A 158 7.53 -12.95 -1.34
N VAL A 159 7.16 -12.00 -2.20
CA VAL A 159 5.88 -12.03 -2.92
C VAL A 159 5.78 -13.27 -3.79
N LEU A 160 6.84 -13.64 -4.52
CA LEU A 160 6.85 -14.86 -5.33
C LEU A 160 6.64 -16.12 -4.48
N MET A 161 7.25 -16.20 -3.29
CA MET A 161 7.01 -17.28 -2.33
C MET A 161 5.55 -17.31 -1.86
N VAL A 162 4.99 -16.16 -1.47
CA VAL A 162 3.59 -16.10 -1.02
C VAL A 162 2.67 -16.59 -2.13
N VAL A 163 2.85 -16.06 -3.34
CA VAL A 163 2.01 -16.41 -4.50
C VAL A 163 2.12 -17.89 -4.87
N CYS A 164 3.29 -18.52 -4.76
CA CYS A 164 3.43 -19.95 -5.09
C CYS A 164 2.73 -20.88 -4.09
N VAL A 165 2.46 -20.40 -2.87
CA VAL A 165 1.75 -21.12 -1.81
C VAL A 165 0.24 -20.86 -1.87
N LEU A 166 -0.20 -19.79 -2.54
CA LEU A 166 -1.62 -19.46 -2.64
C LEU A 166 -2.41 -20.59 -3.30
N PRO A 167 -3.53 -21.01 -2.69
CA PRO A 167 -4.38 -22.03 -3.28
C PRO A 167 -5.13 -21.47 -4.50
N ASN A 168 -5.18 -22.24 -5.58
CA ASN A 168 -6.01 -21.92 -6.77
C ASN A 168 -7.52 -22.10 -6.53
N LYS A 169 -7.93 -22.55 -5.34
CA LYS A 169 -9.33 -22.77 -4.96
C LYS A 169 -9.80 -21.69 -3.99
N VAL A 170 -11.08 -21.38 -4.05
CA VAL A 170 -11.72 -20.51 -3.06
C VAL A 170 -11.65 -21.20 -1.69
N THR A 171 -11.00 -20.55 -0.74
CA THR A 171 -10.92 -20.98 0.66
C THR A 171 -11.57 -19.94 1.58
N PHE A 172 -11.80 -20.30 2.84
CA PHE A 172 -12.31 -19.37 3.85
C PHE A 172 -11.50 -18.06 3.91
N LEU A 173 -10.17 -18.14 3.87
CA LEU A 173 -9.29 -16.96 3.87
C LEU A 173 -9.49 -16.09 2.63
N THR A 174 -9.72 -16.69 1.45
CA THR A 174 -10.01 -15.90 0.23
C THR A 174 -11.34 -15.15 0.32
N THR A 175 -12.31 -15.65 1.11
CA THR A 175 -13.57 -14.94 1.37
C THR A 175 -13.36 -13.68 2.19
N ILE A 176 -12.41 -13.70 3.15
CA ILE A 176 -12.04 -12.52 3.94
C ILE A 176 -11.29 -11.52 3.05
N GLY A 177 -10.35 -11.98 2.20
CA GLY A 177 -9.56 -11.10 1.33
C GLY A 177 -10.33 -10.40 0.21
N LYS A 178 -11.51 -10.92 -0.20
CA LYS A 178 -12.30 -10.39 -1.32
C LYS A 178 -12.68 -8.91 -1.16
N ASN A 179 -12.85 -8.44 0.08
CA ASN A 179 -13.27 -7.08 0.41
C ASN A 179 -12.14 -6.27 1.09
N SER A 180 -10.89 -6.58 0.76
CA SER A 180 -9.70 -5.99 1.38
C SER A 180 -9.64 -4.46 1.31
N ILE A 181 -10.26 -3.83 0.31
CA ILE A 181 -10.31 -2.37 0.21
C ILE A 181 -11.08 -1.74 1.38
N LEU A 182 -12.12 -2.40 1.88
CA LEU A 182 -12.87 -1.89 3.04
C LEU A 182 -12.04 -2.02 4.32
N VAL A 183 -11.35 -3.14 4.49
CA VAL A 183 -10.40 -3.33 5.59
C VAL A 183 -9.33 -2.25 5.53
N TYR A 184 -8.70 -2.06 4.36
CA TYR A 184 -7.68 -1.04 4.13
C TYR A 184 -8.16 0.36 4.48
N VAL A 185 -9.43 0.68 4.21
CA VAL A 185 -9.95 2.03 4.45
C VAL A 185 -10.35 2.25 5.89
N PHE A 186 -11.02 1.27 6.50
CA PHE A 186 -11.63 1.47 7.81
C PHE A 186 -10.74 1.05 8.98
N HIS A 187 -9.71 0.23 8.77
CA HIS A 187 -8.87 -0.26 9.86
C HIS A 187 -8.16 0.86 10.64
N GLU A 188 -7.63 1.89 9.96
CA GLU A 188 -6.90 2.96 10.66
C GLU A 188 -7.84 3.82 11.52
N TYR A 189 -9.09 4.05 11.08
CA TYR A 189 -10.08 4.75 11.90
C TYR A 189 -10.46 3.96 13.15
N ILE A 190 -10.66 2.65 13.00
CA ILE A 190 -10.98 1.77 14.13
C ILE A 190 -9.80 1.67 15.09
N TYR A 191 -8.58 1.51 14.56
CA TYR A 191 -7.36 1.48 15.35
C TYR A 191 -7.15 2.80 16.11
N SER A 192 -7.27 3.94 15.44
CA SER A 192 -7.13 5.25 16.07
C SER A 192 -8.18 5.44 17.18
N PHE A 193 -9.41 5.00 16.96
CA PHE A 193 -10.47 5.08 17.98
C PHE A 193 -10.18 4.17 19.18
N ILE A 194 -9.77 2.92 18.95
CA ILE A 194 -9.45 1.97 20.01
C ILE A 194 -8.21 2.40 20.81
N GLY A 195 -7.18 2.92 20.14
CA GLY A 195 -5.96 3.43 20.79
C GLY A 195 -6.22 4.61 21.71
N HIS A 196 -7.30 5.38 21.51
CA HIS A 196 -7.72 6.42 22.48
C HIS A 196 -8.48 5.86 23.69
N LEU A 197 -9.01 4.64 23.61
CA LEU A 197 -9.80 4.01 24.67
C LEU A 197 -8.96 3.09 25.56
N PHE A 198 -7.88 2.53 25.02
CA PHE A 198 -7.01 1.57 25.69
C PHE A 198 -5.57 2.07 25.61
N ASP A 199 -5.12 2.71 26.68
CA ASP A 199 -3.70 3.01 26.91
C ASP A 199 -3.22 2.03 27.99
N ILE A 200 -2.41 1.04 27.58
CA ILE A 200 -2.03 -0.09 28.44
C ILE A 200 -0.52 -0.10 28.57
N ASP A 201 -0.03 0.08 29.80
CA ASP A 201 1.40 0.03 30.17
C ASP A 201 1.96 -1.41 30.18
N ASN A 202 1.71 -2.20 29.13
CA ASN A 202 2.30 -3.53 28.97
C ASN A 202 2.40 -3.91 27.49
N ASP A 203 3.61 -3.86 26.94
CA ASP A 203 3.91 -4.12 25.53
C ASP A 203 3.40 -5.48 25.01
N TYR A 204 3.45 -6.54 25.82
CA TYR A 204 3.01 -7.87 25.40
C TYR A 204 1.48 -7.97 25.35
N LEU A 205 0.81 -7.34 26.32
CA LEU A 205 -0.65 -7.30 26.39
C LEU A 205 -1.21 -6.37 25.31
N ASP A 206 -0.55 -5.24 25.07
CA ASP A 206 -0.85 -4.34 23.96
C ASP A 206 -0.69 -5.05 22.60
N LEU A 207 0.42 -5.75 22.38
CA LEU A 207 0.62 -6.54 21.15
C LEU A 207 -0.46 -7.62 20.96
N LEU A 208 -0.84 -8.32 22.02
CA LEU A 208 -1.89 -9.34 21.98
C LEU A 208 -3.24 -8.72 21.62
N ILE A 209 -3.59 -7.59 22.24
CA ILE A 209 -4.83 -6.86 21.96
C ILE A 209 -4.82 -6.32 20.55
N ALA A 210 -3.76 -5.63 20.13
CA ALA A 210 -3.61 -5.09 18.79
C ALA A 210 -3.72 -6.18 17.72
N THR A 211 -3.11 -7.34 17.95
CA THR A 211 -3.22 -8.50 17.04
C THR A 211 -4.65 -9.03 16.99
N THR A 212 -5.28 -9.22 18.15
CA THR A 212 -6.65 -9.74 18.25
C THR A 212 -7.65 -8.79 17.59
N VAL A 213 -7.55 -7.49 17.88
CA VAL A 213 -8.35 -6.43 17.28
C VAL A 213 -8.14 -6.39 15.78
N SER A 214 -6.90 -6.48 15.29
CA SER A 214 -6.60 -6.46 13.86
C SER A 214 -7.24 -7.65 13.11
N ILE A 215 -7.22 -8.84 13.71
CA ILE A 215 -7.88 -10.03 13.15
C ILE A 215 -9.40 -9.83 13.13
N LEU A 216 -9.98 -9.38 14.24
CA LEU A 216 -11.43 -9.14 14.35
C LEU A 216 -11.89 -8.08 13.36
N VAL A 217 -11.21 -6.93 13.31
CA VAL A 217 -11.50 -5.82 12.39
C VAL A 217 -11.43 -6.29 10.94
N SER A 218 -10.36 -7.00 10.57
CA SER A 218 -10.22 -7.57 9.22
C SER A 218 -11.38 -8.51 8.88
N TYR A 219 -11.75 -9.38 9.82
CA TYR A 219 -12.86 -10.32 9.62
C TYR A 219 -14.22 -9.63 9.52
N PHE A 220 -14.52 -8.67 10.40
CA PHE A 220 -15.79 -7.94 10.42
C PHE A 220 -15.96 -7.06 9.19
N LEU A 221 -14.97 -6.24 8.85
CA LEU A 221 -15.04 -5.34 7.69
C LEU A 221 -15.09 -6.09 6.36
N SER A 222 -14.61 -7.33 6.32
CA SER A 222 -14.73 -8.18 5.14
C SER A 222 -16.13 -8.76 4.91
N ARG A 223 -17.10 -8.56 5.83
CA ARG A 223 -18.46 -9.07 5.69
C ARG A 223 -19.27 -8.32 4.65
N HIS A 224 -20.16 -9.05 3.98
CA HIS A 224 -21.03 -8.52 2.91
C HIS A 224 -21.84 -7.30 3.37
N PHE A 225 -22.22 -7.23 4.64
CA PHE A 225 -22.91 -6.08 5.22
C PHE A 225 -22.18 -4.76 4.96
N PHE A 226 -20.87 -4.70 5.25
CA PHE A 226 -20.08 -3.48 5.04
C PHE A 226 -19.91 -3.15 3.56
N VAL A 227 -19.87 -4.15 2.68
CA VAL A 227 -19.90 -3.96 1.23
C VAL A 227 -21.21 -3.31 0.79
N THR A 228 -22.34 -3.81 1.27
CA THR A 228 -23.67 -3.25 0.95
C THR A 228 -23.79 -1.82 1.47
N LEU A 229 -23.36 -1.56 2.70
CA LEU A 229 -23.36 -0.22 3.27
C LEU A 229 -22.49 0.74 2.43
N TYR A 230 -21.26 0.34 2.13
CA TYR A 230 -20.34 1.12 1.32
C TYR A 230 -20.87 1.43 -0.08
N THR A 231 -21.40 0.42 -0.77
CA THR A 231 -21.96 0.57 -2.12
C THR A 231 -23.23 1.41 -2.11
N SER A 232 -24.06 1.31 -1.08
CA SER A 232 -25.26 2.13 -0.91
C SER A 232 -24.94 3.62 -0.75
N ILE A 233 -23.83 3.96 -0.10
CA ILE A 233 -23.38 5.36 0.08
C ILE A 233 -22.69 5.88 -1.19
N THR A 234 -21.83 5.08 -1.80
CA THR A 234 -20.99 5.53 -2.93
C THR A 234 -21.71 5.50 -4.28
N THR A 235 -22.68 4.62 -4.49
CA THR A 235 -23.40 4.51 -5.76
C THR A 235 -24.22 5.78 -6.09
N PRO A 236 -25.00 6.36 -5.17
CA PRO A 236 -25.68 7.64 -5.40
C PRO A 236 -24.71 8.77 -5.73
N ILE A 237 -23.60 8.87 -5.00
CA ILE A 237 -22.56 9.88 -5.23
C ILE A 237 -21.95 9.72 -6.63
N ASN A 238 -21.56 8.50 -7.00
CA ASN A 238 -21.04 8.20 -8.33
C ASN A 238 -22.05 8.52 -9.43
N LYS A 239 -23.34 8.19 -9.24
CA LYS A 239 -24.40 8.50 -10.20
C LYS A 239 -24.65 9.99 -10.34
N LEU A 240 -24.61 10.74 -9.24
CA LEU A 240 -24.69 12.21 -9.25
C LEU A 240 -23.51 12.78 -10.04
N LEU A 241 -22.28 12.39 -9.71
CA LEU A 241 -21.08 12.91 -10.36
C LEU A 241 -20.98 12.56 -11.84
N LEU A 242 -21.43 11.36 -12.25
CA LEU A 242 -21.46 10.95 -13.66
C LEU A 242 -22.62 11.56 -14.46
N LYS A 243 -23.73 11.95 -13.80
CA LYS A 243 -24.86 12.64 -14.45
C LYS A 243 -24.56 14.09 -14.85
N TRP A 244 -23.56 14.72 -14.22
CA TRP A 244 -23.10 16.06 -14.60
C TRP A 244 -22.24 16.08 -15.88
N GLU A 245 -22.00 14.93 -16.50
CA GLU A 245 -21.13 14.76 -17.68
C GLU A 245 -21.88 14.25 -18.93
N GLN A 246 -23.21 14.36 -18.94
CA GLN A 246 -24.04 14.29 -20.17
C GLN A 246 -24.59 15.68 -20.48
#